data_AF-A0A351MMD9-F1
#
_entry.id   AF-A0A351MMD9-F1
#
_cell.length_a   1.000
_cell.length_b   1.000
_cell.length_c   1.000
_cell.angle_alpha   90.00
_cell.angle_beta   90.00
_cell.angle_gamma   90.00
#
_symmetry.space_group_name_H-M   'P 1'
#
loop_
_entity.id
_entity.type
_entity.pdbx_description
1 polymer ?
#
loop_
_entity_poly.entity_id
_entity_poly.type
_entity_poly.pdbx_seq_one_letter_code
_entity_poly.pdbx_strand_id
1 'polypeptide(L)'
;MSSSKRAWRSGSNGPKGICYNTAVSRMPTMAYGEITTAYIHDIGAVRSNQEDSFLCWVAPGGEAASGLRAVLAVADGMGGHQAGEVASSLAIDHLRRYLTDYAQDLEFTGPEDVRAYLVDLVNDAHDKILQLPAEQPEHRPGTTLT
;
A
#
# COMPACT_ATOMS: atom_id res chain seq x y z
N MET A 1 0.91 28.27 -6.57
CA MET A 1 -0.03 28.86 -7.55
C MET A 1 0.01 28.05 -8.83
N SER A 2 -1.14 27.48 -9.23
CA SER A 2 -1.49 26.98 -10.58
C SER A 2 -0.69 25.77 -11.11
N SER A 3 -1.25 24.72 -11.73
CA SER A 3 -2.58 24.54 -12.29
C SER A 3 -2.91 23.04 -12.32
N SER A 4 -4.14 22.71 -11.93
CA SER A 4 -4.80 21.46 -12.27
C SER A 4 -5.01 21.34 -13.79
N LYS A 5 -4.90 20.13 -14.34
CA LYS A 5 -5.62 19.75 -15.57
C LYS A 5 -6.18 18.34 -15.43
N ARG A 6 -7.48 18.33 -15.18
CA ARG A 6 -8.41 17.19 -15.33
C ARG A 6 -8.64 17.00 -16.84
N ALA A 7 -8.56 15.78 -17.34
CA ALA A 7 -9.08 15.43 -18.66
C ALA A 7 -9.96 14.17 -18.52
N TRP A 8 -11.27 14.37 -18.64
CA TRP A 8 -12.25 13.29 -18.81
C TRP A 8 -12.59 13.23 -20.30
N ARG A 9 -12.54 12.04 -20.90
CA ARG A 9 -13.16 11.74 -22.20
C ARG A 9 -13.91 10.43 -22.08
N SER A 10 -15.20 10.49 -22.39
CA SER A 10 -16.18 9.40 -22.44
C SER A 10 -16.04 8.57 -23.72
N GLY A 11 -16.12 7.24 -23.61
CA GLY A 11 -16.35 6.33 -24.74
C GLY A 11 -15.70 4.95 -24.59
N SER A 12 -16.47 4.01 -24.01
CA SER A 12 -16.45 2.53 -24.18
C SER A 12 -15.13 1.75 -24.22
N ASN A 13 -15.02 0.78 -23.29
CA ASN A 13 -13.94 -0.17 -22.96
C ASN A 13 -12.75 0.44 -22.19
N GLY A 14 -12.80 0.25 -20.87
CA GLY A 14 -12.00 0.94 -19.86
C GLY A 14 -10.49 0.70 -19.96
N PRO A 15 -9.66 1.69 -19.61
CA PRO A 15 -8.22 1.54 -19.66
C PRO A 15 -7.70 0.84 -18.40
N LYS A 16 -6.84 -0.17 -18.60
CA LYS A 16 -5.97 -0.72 -17.55
C LYS A 16 -5.04 0.42 -17.09
N GLY A 17 -5.24 0.90 -15.87
CA GLY A 17 -4.44 1.97 -15.30
C GLY A 17 -3.05 1.46 -14.95
N ILE A 18 -2.04 1.89 -15.70
CA ILE A 18 -0.64 1.75 -15.29
C ILE A 18 -0.24 3.07 -14.65
N CYS A 19 0.04 3.05 -13.36
CA CYS A 19 0.50 4.22 -12.61
C CYS A 19 2.00 4.07 -12.32
N TYR A 20 2.81 4.95 -12.93
CA TYR A 20 4.22 5.10 -12.61
C TYR A 20 4.38 6.25 -11.63
N ASN A 21 5.16 6.05 -10.56
CA ASN A 21 5.61 7.14 -9.71
C ASN A 21 7.14 7.14 -9.72
N THR A 22 7.75 8.18 -10.29
CA THR A 22 9.20 8.32 -10.39
C THR A 22 9.60 9.62 -9.70
N ALA A 23 10.30 9.51 -8.57
CA ALA A 23 10.92 10.65 -7.91
C ALA A 23 12.40 10.69 -8.31
N VAL A 24 12.81 11.74 -9.04
CA VAL A 24 14.22 11.93 -9.43
C VAL A 24 14.81 13.10 -8.65
N SER A 25 15.74 12.82 -7.74
CA SER A 25 16.69 13.81 -7.23
C SER A 25 18.10 13.20 -7.23
N ARG A 26 19.06 13.92 -7.82
CA ARG A 26 20.46 13.48 -7.91
C ARG A 26 21.17 13.73 -6.57
N MET A 27 21.57 12.66 -5.90
CA MET A 27 22.37 12.63 -4.66
C MET A 27 23.51 11.60 -4.83
N PRO A 28 24.64 11.72 -4.09
CA PRO A 28 25.91 11.06 -4.43
C PRO A 28 25.79 9.54 -4.37
N THR A 29 26.58 8.88 -5.20
CA THR A 29 26.66 7.45 -5.50
C THR A 29 26.19 6.55 -4.34
N MET A 30 24.90 6.20 -4.33
CA MET A 30 24.39 5.14 -3.44
C MET A 30 25.13 3.85 -3.80
N ALA A 31 25.62 3.12 -2.79
CA ALA A 31 26.19 1.78 -2.97
C ALA A 31 25.19 0.78 -3.58
N TYR A 32 23.90 1.16 -3.63
CA TYR A 32 22.80 0.38 -4.16
C TYR A 32 22.07 1.14 -5.28
N GLY A 33 21.68 0.42 -6.33
CA GLY A 33 20.98 0.99 -7.49
C GLY A 33 19.56 1.51 -7.19
N GLU A 34 18.94 2.13 -8.18
CA GLU A 34 17.56 2.62 -8.13
C GLU A 34 16.56 1.46 -7.96
N ILE A 35 15.53 1.64 -7.12
CA ILE A 35 14.42 0.69 -6.98
C ILE A 35 13.26 1.20 -7.85
N THR A 36 12.92 0.43 -8.87
CA THR A 36 11.71 0.67 -9.68
C THR A 36 10.64 -0.35 -9.29
N THR A 37 9.45 0.13 -8.95
CA THR A 37 8.31 -0.71 -8.56
C THR A 37 7.21 -0.66 -9.60
N ALA A 38 6.55 -1.79 -9.82
CA ALA A 38 5.34 -1.88 -10.64
C ALA A 38 4.40 -2.92 -10.03
N TYR A 39 3.11 -2.77 -10.29
CA TYR A 39 2.08 -3.73 -9.89
C TYR A 39 1.10 -3.93 -11.03
N ILE A 40 0.39 -5.04 -10.97
CA ILE A 40 -0.77 -5.36 -11.82
C ILE A 40 -1.77 -6.11 -10.95
N HIS A 41 -3.05 -5.84 -11.15
CA HIS A 41 -4.13 -6.60 -10.55
C HIS A 41 -5.31 -6.69 -11.51
N ASP A 42 -6.16 -7.70 -11.31
CA ASP A 42 -7.35 -7.96 -12.11
C ASP A 42 -8.39 -8.63 -11.20
N ILE A 43 -9.64 -8.19 -11.31
CA ILE A 43 -10.76 -8.73 -10.53
C ILE A 43 -11.05 -10.21 -10.85
N GLY A 44 -10.67 -10.65 -12.05
CA GLY A 44 -10.95 -11.97 -12.59
C GLY A 44 -12.38 -12.12 -13.13
N ALA A 45 -12.70 -13.32 -13.62
CA ALA A 45 -13.94 -13.55 -14.36
C ALA A 45 -15.18 -13.82 -13.49
N VAL A 46 -14.99 -14.11 -12.18
CA VAL A 46 -16.05 -14.65 -11.31
C VAL A 46 -16.44 -13.69 -10.19
N ARG A 47 -15.51 -12.87 -9.71
CA ARG A 47 -15.75 -11.96 -8.57
C ARG A 47 -16.49 -10.71 -9.03
N SER A 48 -17.40 -10.21 -8.19
CA SER A 48 -18.11 -8.93 -8.43
C SER A 48 -17.33 -7.72 -7.92
N ASN A 49 -16.47 -7.91 -6.92
CA ASN A 49 -15.63 -6.88 -6.32
C ASN A 49 -14.16 -7.30 -6.31
N GLN A 50 -13.26 -6.31 -6.39
CA GLN A 50 -11.83 -6.51 -6.23
C GLN A 50 -11.48 -6.43 -4.74
N GLU A 51 -11.09 -7.55 -4.16
CA GLU A 51 -10.69 -7.62 -2.74
C GLU A 51 -9.17 -7.57 -2.55
N ASP A 52 -8.40 -7.41 -3.64
CA ASP A 52 -6.94 -7.33 -3.60
C ASP A 52 -6.51 -5.86 -3.55
N SER A 53 -5.64 -5.54 -2.60
CA SER A 53 -5.00 -4.24 -2.45
C SER A 53 -3.49 -4.40 -2.42
N PHE A 54 -2.73 -3.38 -2.85
CA PHE A 54 -1.27 -3.42 -2.87
C PHE A 54 -0.64 -2.07 -2.50
N LEU A 55 0.59 -2.12 -2.02
CA LEU A 55 1.45 -0.98 -1.75
C LEU A 55 2.74 -1.12 -2.54
N CYS A 56 3.12 -0.05 -3.23
CA CYS A 56 4.49 0.17 -3.69
C CYS A 56 4.95 1.51 -3.13
N TRP A 57 5.62 1.49 -1.98
CA TRP A 57 6.19 2.67 -1.37
C TRP A 57 7.71 2.66 -1.56
N VAL A 58 8.25 3.76 -2.10
CA VAL A 58 9.69 4.01 -2.21
C VAL A 58 9.98 5.27 -1.41
N ALA A 59 11.02 5.24 -0.59
CA ALA A 59 11.39 6.36 0.24
C ALA A 59 11.66 7.61 -0.62
N PRO A 60 11.10 8.78 -0.27
CA PRO A 60 11.50 10.04 -0.87
C PRO A 60 13.02 10.19 -0.89
N GLY A 61 13.61 10.51 -2.05
CA GLY A 61 15.07 10.59 -2.22
C GLY A 61 15.78 9.24 -2.39
N GLY A 62 15.04 8.12 -2.40
CA GLY A 62 15.55 6.77 -2.66
C GLY A 62 16.02 5.99 -1.42
N GLU A 63 16.09 6.65 -0.27
CA GLU A 63 16.46 6.08 1.03
C GLU A 63 16.03 7.03 2.16
N ALA A 64 15.37 6.50 3.19
CA ALA A 64 15.03 7.25 4.41
C ALA A 64 16.25 7.34 5.35
N ALA A 65 16.21 8.21 6.37
CA ALA A 65 17.28 8.33 7.36
C ALA A 65 17.63 7.00 8.05
N SER A 66 16.64 6.12 8.22
CA SER A 66 16.78 4.76 8.74
C SER A 66 17.48 3.76 7.81
N GLY A 67 17.80 4.15 6.57
CA GLY A 67 18.26 3.24 5.53
C GLY A 67 17.13 2.45 4.84
N LEU A 68 15.87 2.64 5.25
CA LEU A 68 14.73 2.02 4.59
C LEU A 68 14.51 2.63 3.20
N ARG A 69 14.53 1.79 2.15
CA ARG A 69 14.46 2.26 0.75
C ARG A 69 13.10 2.06 0.11
N ALA A 70 12.43 0.96 0.42
CA ALA A 70 11.12 0.63 -0.11
C ALA A 70 10.36 -0.35 0.80
N VAL A 71 9.04 -0.30 0.71
CA VAL A 71 8.12 -1.29 1.29
C VAL A 71 7.12 -1.66 0.21
N LEU A 72 7.03 -2.96 -0.06
CA LEU A 72 6.03 -3.54 -0.94
C LEU A 72 5.09 -4.35 -0.07
N ALA A 73 3.79 -4.24 -0.33
CA ALA A 73 2.80 -5.07 0.35
C ALA A 73 1.69 -5.50 -0.59
N VAL A 74 1.12 -6.68 -0.35
CA VAL A 74 -0.09 -7.17 -1.01
C VAL A 74 -1.04 -7.70 0.04
N ALA A 75 -2.32 -7.39 -0.11
CA ALA A 75 -3.38 -7.79 0.79
C ALA A 75 -4.53 -8.41 -0.02
N ASP A 76 -4.86 -9.67 0.24
CA ASP A 76 -6.01 -10.39 -0.34
C ASP A 76 -7.14 -10.43 0.70
N GLY A 77 -8.19 -9.67 0.43
CA GLY A 77 -9.35 -9.51 1.30
C GLY A 77 -10.25 -10.75 1.33
N MET A 78 -10.77 -11.07 2.50
CA MET A 78 -11.68 -12.18 2.75
C MET A 78 -12.81 -11.71 3.67
N GLY A 79 -14.01 -12.27 3.52
CA GLY A 79 -15.14 -11.96 4.42
C GLY A 79 -16.53 -12.05 3.79
N GLY A 80 -16.60 -12.18 2.45
CA GLY A 80 -17.86 -12.18 1.72
C GLY A 80 -18.46 -10.77 1.59
N HIS A 81 -19.36 -10.56 0.61
CA HIS A 81 -19.87 -9.23 0.26
C HIS A 81 -18.75 -8.17 0.19
N GLN A 82 -18.99 -6.92 0.60
CA GLN A 82 -17.99 -5.83 0.55
C GLN A 82 -16.96 -5.86 1.70
N ALA A 83 -16.98 -6.89 2.56
CA ALA A 83 -16.17 -6.92 3.78
C ALA A 83 -14.66 -7.14 3.51
N GLY A 84 -14.30 -7.96 2.51
CA GLY A 84 -12.91 -8.22 2.16
C GLY A 84 -12.22 -7.02 1.51
N GLU A 85 -12.90 -6.36 0.57
CA GLU A 85 -12.43 -5.11 -0.07
C GLU A 85 -12.08 -4.03 0.95
N VAL A 86 -12.96 -3.82 1.93
CA VAL A 86 -12.74 -2.80 2.98
C VAL A 86 -11.55 -3.17 3.86
N ALA A 87 -11.41 -4.45 4.23
CA ALA A 87 -10.29 -4.90 5.07
C ALA A 87 -8.94 -4.78 4.36
N SER A 88 -8.81 -5.25 3.11
CA SER A 88 -7.55 -5.18 2.37
C SER A 88 -7.15 -3.74 2.05
N SER A 89 -8.12 -2.89 1.68
CA SER A 89 -7.88 -1.46 1.46
C SER A 89 -7.44 -0.76 2.75
N LEU A 90 -8.08 -1.09 3.89
CA LEU A 90 -7.72 -0.50 5.19
C LEU A 90 -6.29 -0.86 5.59
N ALA A 91 -5.87 -2.12 5.44
CA ALA A 91 -4.51 -2.55 5.73
C ALA A 91 -3.48 -1.74 4.92
N ILE A 92 -3.65 -1.71 3.60
CA ILE A 92 -2.71 -1.04 2.68
C ILE A 92 -2.68 0.48 2.90
N ASP A 93 -3.84 1.11 3.08
CA ASP A 93 -3.88 2.56 3.34
C ASP A 93 -3.30 2.91 4.71
N HIS A 94 -3.43 2.03 5.70
CA HIS A 94 -2.80 2.23 7.00
C HIS A 94 -1.27 2.24 6.87
N LEU A 95 -0.71 1.21 6.23
CA LEU A 95 0.73 1.13 5.94
C LEU A 95 1.21 2.35 5.14
N ARG A 96 0.48 2.71 4.07
CA ARG A 96 0.82 3.85 3.20
C ARG A 96 0.93 5.16 3.98
N ARG A 97 -0.05 5.45 4.85
CA ARG A 97 -0.05 6.68 5.66
C ARG A 97 1.16 6.73 6.57
N TYR A 98 1.41 5.68 7.34
CA TYR A 98 2.52 5.67 8.29
C TYR A 98 3.88 5.79 7.60
N LEU A 99 4.06 5.08 6.48
CA LEU A 99 5.30 5.17 5.72
C LEU A 99 5.50 6.55 5.08
N THR A 100 4.42 7.19 4.62
CA THR A 100 4.51 8.53 4.02
C THR A 100 4.77 9.61 5.07
N ASP A 101 4.14 9.48 6.24
CA ASP A 101 4.11 10.53 7.26
C ASP A 101 5.28 10.41 8.24
N TYR A 102 5.77 9.20 8.51
CA TYR A 102 6.73 8.95 9.61
C TYR A 102 8.03 8.28 9.19
N ALA A 103 8.12 7.61 8.02
CA ALA A 103 9.31 6.79 7.72
C ALA A 103 10.61 7.58 7.59
N GLN A 104 10.53 8.88 7.29
CA GLN A 104 11.70 9.77 7.19
C GLN A 104 12.34 10.06 8.55
N ASP A 105 11.54 9.99 9.63
CA ASP A 105 11.98 10.29 11.00
C ASP A 105 12.36 9.03 11.78
N LEU A 106 12.27 7.85 11.15
CA LEU A 106 12.69 6.59 11.77
C LEU A 106 14.21 6.49 11.79
N GLU A 107 14.72 5.87 12.85
CA GLU A 107 16.10 5.43 12.98
C GLU A 107 16.09 3.94 13.27
N PHE A 108 16.83 3.16 12.48
CA PHE A 108 17.00 1.73 12.71
C PHE A 108 18.47 1.44 12.96
N THR A 109 18.76 0.69 14.02
CA THR A 109 20.11 0.22 14.38
C THR A 109 20.43 -1.13 13.74
N GLY A 110 19.42 -1.83 13.23
CA GLY A 110 19.57 -3.11 12.56
C GLY A 110 18.25 -3.69 12.05
N PRO A 111 18.29 -4.90 11.47
CA PRO A 111 17.12 -5.53 10.85
C PRO A 111 16.00 -5.87 11.83
N GLU A 112 16.31 -6.06 13.12
CA GLU A 112 15.30 -6.35 14.14
C GLU A 112 14.42 -5.13 14.45
N ASP A 113 14.94 -3.90 14.33
CA ASP A 113 14.14 -2.68 14.49
C ASP A 113 13.15 -2.52 13.32
N VAL A 114 13.61 -2.84 12.10
CA VAL A 114 12.74 -2.88 10.91
C VAL A 114 11.62 -3.91 11.12
N ARG A 115 11.96 -5.10 11.61
CA ARG A 115 10.98 -6.15 11.93
C ARG A 115 9.97 -5.64 12.95
N ALA A 116 10.43 -5.09 14.08
CA ALA A 116 9.57 -4.62 15.15
C ALA A 116 8.61 -3.53 14.64
N TYR A 117 9.13 -2.55 13.90
CA TYR A 117 8.33 -1.50 13.29
C TYR A 117 7.24 -2.05 12.36
N LEU A 118 7.59 -3.00 11.49
CA LEU A 118 6.61 -3.62 10.58
C LEU A 118 5.57 -4.46 11.35
N VAL A 119 5.98 -5.19 12.39
CA VAL A 119 5.06 -5.95 13.24
C VAL A 119 4.07 -5.01 13.93
N ASP A 120 4.54 -3.91 14.50
CA ASP A 120 3.68 -2.91 15.14
C ASP A 120 2.70 -2.31 14.15
N LEU A 121 3.17 -1.93 12.95
CA LEU A 121 2.33 -1.37 11.90
C LEU A 121 1.25 -2.34 11.40
N VAL A 122 1.58 -3.64 11.31
CA VAL A 122 0.62 -4.70 10.94
C VAL A 122 -0.38 -4.96 12.06
N ASN A 123 0.05 -4.99 13.31
CA ASN A 123 -0.85 -5.15 14.46
C ASN A 123 -1.80 -3.95 14.59
N ASP A 124 -1.30 -2.73 14.39
CA ASP A 124 -2.11 -1.52 14.37
C ASP A 124 -3.16 -1.55 13.26
N ALA A 125 -2.83 -2.08 12.07
CA ALA A 125 -3.80 -2.30 10.99
C ALA A 125 -4.82 -3.39 11.38
N HIS A 126 -4.37 -4.49 11.97
CA HIS A 126 -5.20 -5.59 12.42
C HIS A 126 -6.26 -5.14 13.44
N ASP A 127 -5.86 -4.37 14.45
CA ASP A 127 -6.77 -3.84 15.47
C ASP A 127 -7.85 -2.93 14.86
N LYS A 128 -7.50 -2.16 13.82
CA LYS A 128 -8.46 -1.33 13.09
C LYS A 128 -9.43 -2.18 12.26
N ILE A 129 -8.96 -3.26 11.65
CA ILE A 129 -9.81 -4.21 10.91
C ILE A 129 -10.78 -4.93 11.85
N LEU A 130 -10.35 -5.32 13.05
CA LEU A 130 -11.21 -5.94 14.06
C LEU A 130 -12.36 -5.03 14.52
N GLN A 131 -12.19 -3.70 14.40
CA GLN A 131 -13.20 -2.70 14.73
C GLN A 131 -14.18 -2.43 13.58
N LEU A 132 -13.95 -2.99 12.38
CA LEU A 132 -14.87 -2.83 11.26
C LEU A 132 -16.21 -3.52 11.56
N PRO A 133 -17.34 -2.92 11.15
CA PRO A 133 -18.64 -3.55 11.31
C PRO A 133 -18.74 -4.80 10.42
N ALA A 134 -19.38 -5.85 10.96
CA ALA A 134 -19.76 -7.02 10.19
C ALA A 134 -21.26 -6.94 9.87
N GLU A 135 -21.63 -7.10 8.59
CA GLU A 135 -23.04 -7.13 8.18
C GLU A 135 -23.77 -8.35 8.77
N GLN A 136 -23.06 -9.48 8.86
CA GLN A 136 -23.49 -10.70 9.52
C GLN A 136 -22.36 -11.22 10.42
N PRO A 137 -22.66 -11.79 11.61
CA PRO A 137 -21.64 -12.31 12.53
C PRO A 137 -20.67 -13.32 11.89
N GLU A 138 -21.15 -14.10 10.94
CA GLU A 138 -20.38 -15.07 10.13
C GLU A 138 -19.52 -14.44 9.02
N HIS A 139 -19.78 -13.18 8.63
CA HIS A 139 -19.10 -12.46 7.56
C HIS A 139 -18.28 -11.29 8.12
N ARG A 140 -17.23 -11.63 8.88
CA ARG A 140 -16.32 -10.63 9.43
C ARG A 140 -15.30 -10.18 8.37
N PRO A 141 -15.03 -8.87 8.28
CA PRO A 141 -13.93 -8.36 7.46
C PRO A 141 -12.59 -8.98 7.85
N GLY A 142 -11.80 -9.39 6.86
CA GLY A 142 -10.46 -9.92 7.04
C GLY A 142 -9.63 -9.75 5.78
N THR A 143 -8.31 -9.86 5.91
CA THR A 143 -7.39 -9.82 4.77
C THR A 143 -6.10 -10.54 5.12
N THR A 144 -5.43 -11.09 4.11
CA THR A 144 -4.01 -11.43 4.21
C THR A 144 -3.16 -10.15 4.11
N LEU A 145 -1.88 -10.25 4.45
CA LEU A 145 -0.90 -9.20 4.19
C LEU A 145 0.48 -9.85 4.03
N THR A 146 1.19 -9.54 2.95
CA THR A 146 2.56 -9.99 2.65
C THR A 146 3.41 -8.82 2.21
#